data_AF-A0A2J6X0K9-F1
#
_entry.id   AF-A0A2J6X0K9-F1
#
_cell.length_a   1.000
_cell.length_b   1.000
_cell.length_c   1.000
_cell.angle_alpha   90.00
_cell.angle_beta   90.00
_cell.angle_gamma   90.00
#
_symmetry.space_group_name_H-M   'P 1'
#
loop_
_entity.id
_entity.type
_entity.pdbx_description
1 polymer ?
#
loop_
_entity_poly.entity_id
_entity_poly.type
_entity_poly.pdbx_seq_one_letter_code
_entity_poly.pdbx_strand_id
1 'polypeptide(L)'
;MDSRRDFLKKGILFALGSVALRNVSFAEESNVIDFKDYPKMVKYPGKTSLIMYSDRPPLLETPRSYFASAVTPNEAFFVRWHLANIPTEVNLKEWRLNITGNVKKPVSLSLDDLKSMFEPVSYYAVLQCSGNGRSFFENKQTPLGIQWKYGAMGNALWTGVRLADVLNYAGVKGDSVEVAFAGLDKAPYPETPNVERALPVDKCLYENLILAYEMNGEPISLLNGFPLRLIVPGWYATHWIKSVTNITVLNTELKNFWMEKAYHIPDNACHCVQPGEKPKKARMITEMNVKSVIGTPDDNTVVRVGEVVKIAGVAFDQGFGIKEVLISFDGGKTWKETGLGPDLGRYSFREWFYYFRPTTKGNIKVMVRAVNKNGETQPMEAGWNPGGYMWNGIDSVTIKVV
;
A
#
# COMPACT_ATOMS: atom_id res chain seq x y z
N MET A 1 18.21 67.41 -21.58
CA MET A 1 17.90 67.80 -22.98
C MET A 1 18.51 66.75 -23.88
N ASP A 2 17.64 66.02 -24.59
CA ASP A 2 17.78 65.41 -25.93
C ASP A 2 18.96 64.47 -26.25
N SER A 3 18.85 63.40 -27.04
CA SER A 3 17.74 62.61 -27.60
C SER A 3 18.35 61.35 -28.25
N ARG A 4 17.50 60.39 -28.63
CA ARG A 4 17.81 59.15 -29.33
C ARG A 4 18.11 59.38 -30.83
N ARG A 5 19.05 58.63 -31.42
CA ARG A 5 18.92 57.75 -32.63
C ARG A 5 20.13 57.74 -33.57
N ASP A 6 20.40 56.52 -34.03
CA ASP A 6 20.93 56.11 -35.34
C ASP A 6 22.34 56.54 -35.75
N PHE A 7 23.29 55.62 -35.56
CA PHE A 7 24.37 55.45 -36.52
C PHE A 7 24.43 53.99 -36.98
N LEU A 8 23.96 53.77 -38.20
CA LEU A 8 23.93 52.51 -38.93
C LEU A 8 24.98 52.61 -40.05
N LYS A 9 25.61 51.45 -40.37
CA LYS A 9 26.28 51.09 -41.66
C LYS A 9 27.72 51.61 -41.80
N LYS A 10 28.74 50.86 -42.24
CA LYS A 10 28.86 49.60 -43.02
C LYS A 10 30.35 49.17 -42.98
N GLY A 11 30.64 47.86 -43.09
CA GLY A 11 31.98 47.34 -43.43
C GLY A 11 32.07 45.81 -43.31
N ILE A 12 32.11 45.12 -44.44
CA ILE A 12 32.09 43.65 -44.65
C ILE A 12 33.56 43.24 -45.02
N LEU A 13 34.21 42.12 -44.65
CA LEU A 13 34.07 40.73 -45.13
C LEU A 13 35.16 39.79 -44.52
N PHE A 14 34.73 38.59 -44.11
CA PHE A 14 35.34 37.23 -44.13
C PHE A 14 36.69 36.89 -43.46
N ALA A 15 36.63 35.94 -42.51
CA ALA A 15 37.25 34.62 -42.64
C ALA A 15 36.52 33.57 -41.78
N LEU A 16 36.23 32.42 -42.38
CA LEU A 16 35.47 31.29 -41.86
C LEU A 16 36.22 30.53 -40.76
N GLY A 17 35.53 30.25 -39.65
CA GLY A 17 35.97 29.33 -38.60
C GLY A 17 34.76 28.76 -37.88
N SER A 18 34.18 27.70 -38.43
CA SER A 18 33.01 27.01 -37.90
C SER A 18 33.33 26.24 -36.61
N VAL A 19 32.93 26.80 -35.47
CA VAL A 19 32.64 26.03 -34.26
C VAL A 19 31.19 26.29 -33.90
N ALA A 20 30.32 25.39 -34.36
CA ALA A 20 28.93 25.35 -33.93
C ALA A 20 28.88 24.94 -32.45
N LEU A 21 28.92 25.91 -31.56
CA LEU A 21 28.43 25.75 -30.20
C LEU A 21 26.92 25.48 -30.30
N ARG A 22 26.56 24.21 -30.40
CA ARG A 22 25.20 23.76 -30.13
C ARG A 22 24.92 24.07 -28.67
N ASN A 23 24.23 25.17 -28.42
CA ASN A 23 23.45 25.33 -27.20
C ASN A 23 22.43 24.19 -27.17
N VAL A 24 22.80 23.08 -26.53
CA VAL A 24 21.84 22.04 -26.16
C VAL A 24 21.07 22.61 -24.98
N SER A 25 20.04 23.39 -25.30
CA SER A 25 18.98 23.67 -24.37
C SER A 25 18.30 22.34 -24.06
N PHE A 26 18.63 21.71 -22.93
CA PHE A 26 17.75 20.71 -22.33
C PHE A 26 16.52 21.45 -21.80
N ALA A 27 15.63 21.83 -22.71
CA ALA A 27 14.23 22.01 -22.37
C ALA A 27 13.70 20.59 -22.17
N GLU A 28 13.72 20.13 -20.93
CA GLU A 28 12.92 18.98 -20.52
C GLU A 28 11.49 19.36 -20.87
N GLU A 29 10.89 18.69 -21.86
CA GLU A 29 9.47 18.83 -22.15
C GLU A 29 8.74 18.48 -20.86
N SER A 30 8.25 19.50 -20.16
CA SER A 30 7.28 19.31 -19.10
C SER A 30 6.03 18.79 -19.78
N ASN A 31 5.93 17.48 -19.94
CA ASN A 31 4.70 16.83 -20.32
C ASN A 31 3.67 17.24 -19.27
N VAL A 32 2.76 18.12 -19.66
CA VAL A 32 1.64 18.53 -18.80
C VAL A 32 0.86 17.26 -18.49
N ILE A 33 0.88 16.85 -17.22
CA ILE A 33 0.14 15.68 -16.76
C ILE A 33 -1.35 16.03 -16.83
N ASP A 34 -2.08 15.46 -17.79
CA ASP A 34 -3.55 15.54 -17.79
C ASP A 34 -4.10 14.50 -16.80
N PHE A 35 -4.74 14.97 -15.73
CA PHE A 35 -5.37 14.11 -14.74
C PHE A 35 -6.51 13.25 -15.31
N LYS A 36 -7.06 13.60 -16.48
CA LYS A 36 -8.03 12.76 -17.19
C LYS A 36 -7.45 11.43 -17.69
N ASP A 37 -6.13 11.35 -17.86
CA ASP A 37 -5.45 10.13 -18.30
C ASP A 37 -5.27 9.11 -17.17
N TYR A 38 -5.78 9.38 -15.97
CA TYR A 38 -5.60 8.54 -14.80
C TYR A 38 -6.94 8.00 -14.27
N PRO A 39 -6.98 6.71 -13.85
CA PRO A 39 -5.86 5.79 -13.84
C PRO A 39 -5.56 5.14 -15.20
N LYS A 40 -4.30 4.80 -15.46
CA LYS A 40 -3.85 4.11 -16.70
C LYS A 40 -2.91 2.95 -16.43
N MET A 41 -2.90 1.96 -17.33
CA MET A 41 -1.93 0.87 -17.27
C MET A 41 -0.53 1.36 -17.67
N VAL A 42 0.49 1.05 -16.87
CA VAL A 42 1.88 1.43 -17.12
C VAL A 42 2.83 0.33 -16.68
N LYS A 43 3.97 0.22 -17.37
CA LYS A 43 5.09 -0.63 -16.94
C LYS A 43 6.15 0.25 -16.28
N TYR A 44 6.25 0.19 -14.96
CA TYR A 44 7.30 0.88 -14.20
C TYR A 44 8.60 0.04 -14.15
N PRO A 45 9.79 0.65 -13.98
CA PRO A 45 11.03 -0.10 -13.77
C PRO A 45 10.89 -1.11 -12.62
N GLY A 46 11.27 -2.37 -12.87
CA GLY A 46 11.13 -3.46 -11.89
C GLY A 46 9.70 -3.92 -11.61
N LYS A 47 8.72 -3.45 -12.39
CA LYS A 47 7.30 -3.80 -12.25
C LYS A 47 6.71 -4.36 -13.53
N THR A 48 5.68 -5.18 -13.38
CA THR A 48 4.78 -5.57 -14.47
C THR A 48 3.88 -4.37 -14.84
N SER A 49 2.96 -4.58 -15.79
CA SER A 49 1.94 -3.57 -16.08
C SER A 49 1.00 -3.42 -14.87
N LEU A 50 1.02 -2.24 -14.25
CA LEU A 50 0.20 -1.87 -13.09
C LEU A 50 -0.70 -0.69 -13.44
N ILE A 51 -1.75 -0.48 -12.64
CA ILE A 51 -2.68 0.64 -12.81
C ILE A 51 -2.10 1.85 -12.03
N MET A 52 -1.61 2.86 -12.74
CA MET A 52 -1.07 4.07 -12.11
C MET A 52 -2.14 5.11 -11.88
N TYR A 53 -2.11 5.71 -10.70
CA TYR A 53 -2.95 6.84 -10.28
C TYR A 53 -2.19 8.15 -10.16
N SER A 54 -0.87 8.08 -9.95
CA SER A 54 0.03 9.23 -9.89
C SER A 54 1.44 8.73 -10.16
N ASP A 55 2.22 9.54 -10.87
CA ASP A 55 3.62 9.29 -11.18
C ASP A 55 4.56 9.85 -10.09
N ARG A 56 4.20 10.98 -9.49
CA ARG A 56 5.01 11.72 -8.51
C ARG A 56 4.17 12.18 -7.30
N PRO A 57 4.21 11.44 -6.17
CA PRO A 57 4.91 10.15 -6.01
C PRO A 57 4.26 9.01 -6.80
N PRO A 58 4.99 7.90 -7.06
CA PRO A 58 4.41 6.76 -7.76
C PRO A 58 3.36 6.05 -6.91
N LEU A 59 2.16 5.94 -7.48
CA LEU A 59 0.98 5.30 -6.91
C LEU A 59 0.45 4.26 -7.91
N LEU A 60 0.78 2.99 -7.67
CA LEU A 60 0.54 1.88 -8.59
C LEU A 60 -0.35 0.83 -7.91
N GLU A 61 -1.45 0.44 -8.55
CA GLU A 61 -2.38 -0.59 -8.09
C GLU A 61 -2.15 -1.91 -8.84
N THR A 62 -2.23 -3.02 -8.11
CA THR A 62 -2.14 -4.38 -8.65
C THR A 62 -3.42 -4.75 -9.40
N PRO A 63 -3.35 -5.24 -10.65
CA PRO A 63 -4.53 -5.77 -11.33
C PRO A 63 -5.19 -6.91 -10.54
N ARG A 64 -6.52 -6.94 -10.51
CA ARG A 64 -7.26 -7.89 -9.65
C ARG A 64 -6.96 -9.36 -9.95
N SER A 65 -6.58 -9.67 -11.19
CA SER A 65 -6.25 -11.03 -11.63
C SER A 65 -5.10 -11.67 -10.85
N TYR A 66 -4.20 -10.88 -10.25
CA TYR A 66 -3.15 -11.38 -9.36
C TYR A 66 -3.70 -11.91 -8.02
N PHE A 67 -4.95 -11.61 -7.68
CA PHE A 67 -5.60 -12.09 -6.47
C PHE A 67 -6.35 -13.42 -6.67
N ALA A 68 -6.09 -14.13 -7.76
CA ALA A 68 -6.48 -15.54 -7.92
C ALA A 68 -5.50 -16.52 -7.26
N SER A 69 -4.41 -16.00 -6.66
CA SER A 69 -3.38 -16.74 -5.93
C SER A 69 -3.07 -16.04 -4.60
N ALA A 70 -2.68 -16.82 -3.59
CA ALA A 70 -2.37 -16.29 -2.26
C ALA A 70 -1.09 -15.42 -2.21
N VAL A 71 -0.13 -15.58 -3.11
CA VAL A 71 1.14 -14.83 -3.08
C VAL A 71 1.20 -13.87 -4.27
N THR A 72 1.38 -12.58 -3.99
CA THR A 72 1.53 -11.54 -5.00
C THR A 72 3.00 -11.46 -5.43
N PRO A 73 3.31 -11.63 -6.74
CA PRO A 73 4.67 -11.46 -7.25
C PRO A 73 5.24 -10.07 -6.98
N ASN A 74 6.57 -9.96 -6.79
CA ASN A 74 7.24 -8.70 -6.44
C ASN A 74 7.00 -7.59 -7.47
N GLU A 75 7.05 -7.95 -8.75
CA GLU A 75 6.81 -7.08 -9.89
C GLU A 75 5.34 -6.64 -10.01
N ALA A 76 4.42 -7.41 -9.43
CA ALA A 76 2.98 -7.10 -9.41
C ALA A 76 2.54 -6.37 -8.13
N PHE A 77 3.38 -6.30 -7.10
CA PHE A 77 3.01 -5.73 -5.80
C PHE A 77 2.81 -4.21 -5.88
N PHE A 78 1.68 -3.75 -5.36
CA PHE A 78 1.26 -2.34 -5.39
C PHE A 78 2.28 -1.39 -4.74
N VAL A 79 2.22 -0.12 -5.11
CA VAL A 79 3.12 0.94 -4.63
C VAL A 79 2.31 2.14 -4.17
N ARG A 80 2.58 2.61 -2.95
CA ARG A 80 2.06 3.87 -2.41
C ARG A 80 3.18 4.61 -1.71
N TRP A 81 3.52 5.81 -2.17
CA TRP A 81 4.38 6.78 -1.45
C TRP A 81 3.61 8.07 -1.21
N HIS A 82 3.94 8.82 -0.15
CA HIS A 82 3.28 10.09 0.16
C HIS A 82 4.01 11.29 -0.42
N LEU A 83 5.33 11.26 -0.36
CA LEU A 83 6.19 12.37 -0.72
C LEU A 83 6.88 12.08 -2.05
N ALA A 84 7.03 13.13 -2.87
CA ALA A 84 7.58 13.03 -4.22
C ALA A 84 9.05 12.62 -4.24
N ASN A 85 9.84 13.04 -3.24
CA ASN A 85 11.28 12.78 -3.20
C ASN A 85 11.55 11.44 -2.50
N ILE A 86 11.33 10.35 -3.25
CA ILE A 86 11.65 8.99 -2.83
C ILE A 86 13.11 8.65 -3.20
N PRO A 87 13.77 7.70 -2.52
CA PRO A 87 15.09 7.23 -2.93
C PRO A 87 15.02 6.56 -4.33
N THR A 88 15.90 7.00 -5.23
CA THR A 88 16.10 6.38 -6.55
C THR A 88 17.25 5.36 -6.56
N GLU A 89 18.10 5.41 -5.54
CA GLU A 89 19.19 4.49 -5.27
C GLU A 89 19.52 4.52 -3.77
N VAL A 90 20.17 3.47 -3.26
CA VAL A 90 20.67 3.44 -1.88
C VAL A 90 22.05 2.78 -1.85
N ASN A 91 23.06 3.52 -1.36
CA ASN A 91 24.40 3.00 -1.14
C ASN A 91 24.45 2.23 0.20
N LEU A 92 24.49 0.90 0.14
CA LEU A 92 24.52 0.05 1.35
C LEU A 92 25.77 0.22 2.22
N LYS A 93 26.89 0.72 1.66
CA LYS A 93 28.11 0.98 2.45
C LYS A 93 27.91 2.15 3.41
N GLU A 94 27.08 3.11 3.02
CA GLU A 94 26.81 4.34 3.78
C GLU A 94 25.49 4.27 4.55
N TRP A 95 24.52 3.50 4.05
CA TRP A 95 23.24 3.35 4.70
C TRP A 95 23.39 2.78 6.12
N ARG A 96 22.64 3.36 7.06
CA ARG A 96 22.58 2.91 8.44
C ARG A 96 21.15 2.97 8.96
N LEU A 97 20.79 1.99 9.77
CA LEU A 97 19.65 2.06 10.67
C LEU A 97 20.10 2.64 12.00
N ASN A 98 19.56 3.79 12.37
CA ASN A 98 19.86 4.45 13.63
C ASN A 98 18.73 4.22 14.63
N ILE A 99 19.06 3.70 15.81
CA ILE A 99 18.14 3.53 16.93
C ILE A 99 18.57 4.47 18.05
N THR A 100 17.69 5.42 18.39
CA THR A 100 18.00 6.54 19.31
C THR A 100 16.83 6.82 20.26
N GLY A 101 16.89 7.93 20.99
CA GLY A 101 15.85 8.37 21.91
C GLY A 101 16.00 7.72 23.29
N ASN A 102 14.91 7.20 23.84
CA ASN A 102 14.85 6.66 25.19
C ASN A 102 15.38 5.21 25.30
N VAL A 103 16.65 5.05 24.94
CA VAL A 103 17.40 3.79 24.97
C VAL A 103 18.63 3.92 25.87
N LYS A 104 19.17 2.79 26.34
CA LYS A 104 20.41 2.74 27.13
C LYS A 104 21.63 3.08 26.26
N LYS A 105 21.66 2.57 25.03
CA LYS A 105 22.75 2.76 24.08
C LYS A 105 22.17 3.08 22.70
N PRO A 106 22.35 4.31 22.19
CA PRO A 106 22.09 4.59 20.79
C PRO A 106 22.96 3.69 19.90
N VAL A 107 22.36 3.12 18.86
CA VAL A 107 23.06 2.20 17.94
C VAL A 107 22.87 2.64 16.49
N SER A 108 23.87 2.35 15.67
CA SER A 108 23.84 2.58 14.23
C SER A 108 24.31 1.29 13.56
N LEU A 109 23.42 0.63 12.84
CA LEU A 109 23.62 -0.71 12.28
C LEU A 109 23.62 -0.64 10.75
N SER A 110 24.58 -1.29 10.11
CA SER A 110 24.54 -1.58 8.68
C SER A 110 23.54 -2.69 8.35
N LEU A 111 23.27 -2.92 7.07
CA LEU A 111 22.42 -4.05 6.66
C LEU A 111 23.09 -5.39 7.00
N ASP A 112 24.41 -5.47 6.90
CA ASP A 112 25.18 -6.66 7.24
C ASP A 112 25.18 -6.93 8.74
N ASP A 113 25.21 -5.89 9.58
CA ASP A 113 25.02 -6.03 11.03
C ASP A 113 23.65 -6.64 11.35
N LEU A 114 22.58 -6.16 10.69
CA LEU A 114 21.25 -6.73 10.88
C LEU A 114 21.21 -8.21 10.49
N LYS A 115 21.81 -8.59 9.36
CA LYS A 115 21.82 -9.99 8.88
C LYS A 115 22.72 -10.92 9.70
N SER A 116 23.77 -10.40 10.34
CA SER A 116 24.76 -11.21 11.06
C SER A 116 24.52 -11.30 12.57
N MET A 117 23.93 -10.26 13.17
CA MET A 117 23.77 -10.19 14.63
C MET A 117 22.43 -10.72 15.13
N PHE A 118 21.43 -10.84 14.27
CA PHE A 118 20.07 -11.19 14.66
C PHE A 118 19.54 -12.36 13.82
N GLU A 119 18.70 -13.19 14.44
CA GLU A 119 18.11 -14.35 13.77
C GLU A 119 17.11 -13.90 12.69
N PRO A 120 17.24 -14.39 11.44
CA PRO A 120 16.25 -14.13 10.41
C PRO A 120 14.92 -14.81 10.74
N VAL A 121 13.83 -14.09 10.48
CA VAL A 121 12.47 -14.58 10.63
C VAL A 121 11.67 -14.30 9.37
N SER A 122 10.81 -15.26 9.01
CA SER A 122 10.00 -15.18 7.80
C SER A 122 8.54 -15.49 8.10
N TYR A 123 7.62 -14.71 7.53
CA TYR A 123 6.19 -15.04 7.50
C TYR A 123 5.47 -14.35 6.35
N TYR A 124 4.36 -14.94 5.91
CA TYR A 124 3.45 -14.32 4.97
C TYR A 124 2.59 -13.27 5.67
N ALA A 125 2.52 -12.07 5.10
CA ALA A 125 1.61 -11.05 5.59
C ALA A 125 1.05 -10.16 4.48
N VAL A 126 -0.24 -9.90 4.58
CA VAL A 126 -0.95 -8.94 3.75
C VAL A 126 -0.56 -7.53 4.14
N LEU A 127 -0.20 -6.74 3.13
CA LEU A 127 -0.01 -5.31 3.21
C LEU A 127 -1.17 -4.66 2.45
N GLN A 128 -2.07 -3.96 3.13
CA GLN A 128 -3.21 -3.26 2.51
C GLN A 128 -3.17 -1.76 2.82
N CYS A 129 -3.33 -0.93 1.79
CA CYS A 129 -3.55 0.51 1.96
C CYS A 129 -4.88 0.77 2.68
N SER A 130 -4.89 1.67 3.67
CA SER A 130 -6.12 2.09 4.37
C SER A 130 -7.26 2.48 3.42
N GLY A 131 -6.92 3.07 2.27
CA GLY A 131 -7.87 3.51 1.26
C GLY A 131 -8.17 2.51 0.15
N ASN A 132 -7.75 1.24 0.27
CA ASN A 132 -8.08 0.22 -0.73
C ASN A 132 -9.61 0.03 -0.79
N GLY A 133 -10.21 0.29 -1.95
CA GLY A 133 -11.65 0.32 -2.17
C GLY A 133 -12.30 1.71 -2.05
N ARG A 134 -11.51 2.79 -1.96
CA ARG A 134 -12.03 4.16 -1.81
C ARG A 134 -13.01 4.54 -2.92
N SER A 135 -12.76 4.12 -4.17
CA SER A 135 -13.63 4.45 -5.30
C SER A 135 -15.06 3.92 -5.12
N PHE A 136 -15.25 2.85 -4.35
CA PHE A 136 -16.57 2.23 -4.16
C PHE A 136 -17.49 3.01 -3.21
N PHE A 137 -17.05 4.17 -2.71
CA PHE A 137 -17.89 5.13 -2.01
C PHE A 137 -18.47 6.22 -2.91
N GLU A 138 -18.14 6.23 -4.22
CA GLU A 138 -18.56 7.27 -5.17
C GLU A 138 -20.08 7.40 -5.32
N ASN A 139 -20.82 6.30 -5.14
CA ASN A 139 -22.28 6.29 -5.19
C ASN A 139 -22.95 6.98 -3.98
N LYS A 140 -22.17 7.27 -2.93
CA LYS A 140 -22.61 8.02 -1.76
C LYS A 140 -22.09 9.45 -1.89
N GLN A 141 -20.84 9.63 -1.49
CA GLN A 141 -20.10 10.88 -1.69
C GLN A 141 -18.62 10.53 -1.83
N THR A 142 -18.00 10.94 -2.93
CA THR A 142 -16.60 10.60 -3.22
C THR A 142 -15.67 11.15 -2.12
N PRO A 143 -15.02 10.28 -1.33
CA PRO A 143 -14.06 10.70 -0.32
C PRO A 143 -12.80 11.24 -0.97
N LEU A 144 -12.11 12.16 -0.28
CA LEU A 144 -10.84 12.69 -0.76
C LEU A 144 -9.73 11.62 -0.73
N GLY A 145 -8.82 11.70 -1.69
CA GLY A 145 -7.66 10.82 -1.82
C GLY A 145 -7.66 10.01 -3.11
N ILE A 146 -6.74 9.05 -3.21
CA ILE A 146 -6.59 8.21 -4.40
C ILE A 146 -7.77 7.24 -4.52
N GLN A 147 -8.44 7.25 -5.66
CA GLN A 147 -9.62 6.42 -5.91
C GLN A 147 -9.22 4.97 -6.25
N TRP A 148 -8.49 4.32 -5.33
CA TRP A 148 -8.11 2.92 -5.43
C TRP A 148 -9.34 2.04 -5.60
N LYS A 149 -9.23 1.03 -6.47
CA LYS A 149 -10.20 -0.06 -6.59
C LYS A 149 -9.82 -1.17 -5.60
N TYR A 150 -9.58 -2.40 -6.07
CA TYR A 150 -9.37 -3.56 -5.19
C TYR A 150 -7.89 -3.82 -4.87
N GLY A 151 -6.97 -3.31 -5.68
CA GLY A 151 -5.60 -3.78 -5.75
C GLY A 151 -4.56 -2.93 -5.01
N ALA A 152 -4.97 -2.03 -4.11
CA ALA A 152 -4.04 -1.37 -3.22
C ALA A 152 -3.71 -2.28 -2.01
N MET A 153 -3.37 -3.53 -2.34
CA MET A 153 -3.05 -4.60 -1.41
C MET A 153 -2.15 -5.65 -2.09
N GLY A 154 -1.44 -6.43 -1.29
CA GLY A 154 -0.70 -7.60 -1.76
C GLY A 154 -0.25 -8.44 -0.58
N ASN A 155 0.09 -9.70 -0.84
CA ASN A 155 0.62 -10.62 0.15
C ASN A 155 1.97 -11.17 -0.31
N ALA A 156 2.94 -11.19 0.59
CA ALA A 156 4.29 -11.66 0.31
C ALA A 156 4.87 -12.37 1.52
N LEU A 157 5.84 -13.25 1.28
CA LEU A 157 6.73 -13.74 2.31
C LEU A 157 7.71 -12.62 2.65
N TRP A 158 7.67 -12.13 3.88
CA TRP A 158 8.60 -11.11 4.35
C TRP A 158 9.70 -11.77 5.19
N THR A 159 10.95 -11.48 4.90
CA THR A 159 12.11 -11.99 5.66
C THR A 159 12.92 -10.81 6.20
N GLY A 160 13.28 -10.89 7.49
CA GLY A 160 13.95 -9.81 8.20
C GLY A 160 14.37 -10.20 9.61
N VAL A 161 14.64 -9.19 10.43
CA VAL A 161 14.94 -9.36 11.86
C VAL A 161 13.75 -8.92 12.70
N ARG A 162 13.54 -9.52 13.88
CA ARG A 162 12.50 -9.05 14.81
C ARG A 162 12.83 -7.64 15.29
N LEU A 163 11.83 -6.76 15.24
CA LEU A 163 11.97 -5.41 15.76
C LEU A 163 12.32 -5.42 17.26
N ALA A 164 11.69 -6.32 18.01
CA ALA A 164 11.93 -6.51 19.44
C ALA A 164 13.41 -6.77 19.75
N ASP A 165 14.08 -7.62 18.97
CA ASP A 165 15.49 -7.97 19.21
C ASP A 165 16.41 -6.76 19.00
N VAL A 166 16.15 -5.97 17.96
CA VAL A 166 16.91 -4.73 17.67
C VAL A 166 16.68 -3.67 18.76
N LEU A 167 15.45 -3.53 19.24
CA LEU A 167 15.10 -2.62 20.34
C LEU A 167 15.71 -3.06 21.67
N ASN A 168 15.69 -4.36 21.97
CA ASN A 168 16.32 -4.94 23.16
C ASN A 168 17.84 -4.77 23.13
N TYR A 169 18.46 -4.89 21.95
CA TYR A 169 19.88 -4.62 21.76
C TYR A 169 20.26 -3.16 22.09
N ALA A 170 19.43 -2.18 21.72
CA ALA A 170 19.61 -0.78 22.11
C ALA A 170 19.28 -0.53 23.60
N GLY A 171 18.47 -1.40 24.19
CA GLY A 171 18.04 -1.36 25.58
C GLY A 171 16.99 -0.28 25.84
N VAL A 172 15.76 -0.49 25.37
CA VAL A 172 14.59 0.37 25.65
C VAL A 172 14.43 0.59 27.16
N LYS A 173 14.21 1.85 27.58
CA LYS A 173 13.95 2.17 28.99
C LYS A 173 12.47 2.02 29.35
N GLY A 174 12.19 1.69 30.60
CA GLY A 174 10.85 1.31 31.06
C GLY A 174 9.79 2.42 31.07
N ASP A 175 10.19 3.69 30.94
CA ASP A 175 9.30 4.86 30.81
C ASP A 175 9.00 5.23 29.35
N SER A 176 9.35 4.36 28.39
CA SER A 176 9.03 4.55 26.98
C SER A 176 7.54 4.33 26.71
N VAL A 177 6.99 5.06 25.75
CA VAL A 177 5.56 5.06 25.41
C VAL A 177 5.36 4.63 23.96
N GLU A 178 6.15 5.17 23.03
CA GLU A 178 6.05 4.91 21.61
C GLU A 178 7.43 4.67 20.97
N VAL A 179 7.41 4.05 19.79
CA VAL A 179 8.57 3.93 18.91
C VAL A 179 8.20 4.58 17.59
N ALA A 180 8.92 5.65 17.22
CA ALA A 180 8.75 6.37 15.97
C ALA A 180 9.69 5.82 14.89
N PHE A 181 9.22 5.84 13.64
CA PHE A 181 9.90 5.31 12.46
C PHE A 181 9.87 6.35 11.34
N ALA A 182 11.04 6.59 10.75
CA ALA A 182 11.19 7.42 9.57
C ALA A 182 12.06 6.73 8.51
N GLY A 183 11.77 7.04 7.25
CA GLY A 183 12.47 6.49 6.09
C GLY A 183 13.27 7.54 5.32
N LEU A 184 13.76 7.12 4.15
CA LEU A 184 14.53 7.97 3.24
C LEU A 184 13.71 9.00 2.45
N ASP A 185 12.38 8.87 2.39
CA ASP A 185 11.56 9.82 1.62
C ASP A 185 11.50 11.19 2.30
N LYS A 186 11.57 12.23 1.47
CA LYS A 186 11.61 13.61 1.95
C LYS A 186 10.50 14.44 1.34
N ALA A 187 10.06 15.41 2.12
CA ALA A 187 9.11 16.39 1.67
C ALA A 187 9.71 17.21 0.51
N PRO A 188 8.93 17.49 -0.56
CA PRO A 188 9.41 18.31 -1.66
C PRO A 188 9.55 19.79 -1.29
N TYR A 189 8.87 20.24 -0.23
CA TYR A 189 8.88 21.61 0.27
C TYR A 189 9.06 21.63 1.80
N PRO A 190 9.76 22.63 2.37
CA PRO A 190 10.04 22.70 3.80
C PRO A 190 8.81 22.67 4.72
N GLU A 191 7.68 23.25 4.27
CA GLU A 191 6.44 23.33 5.03
C GLU A 191 5.67 22.00 5.03
N THR A 192 6.01 21.08 4.13
CA THR A 192 5.40 19.75 4.09
C THR A 192 6.11 18.85 5.10
N PRO A 193 5.39 18.20 6.04
CA PRO A 193 6.01 17.34 7.03
C PRO A 193 6.54 16.05 6.39
N ASN A 194 7.78 15.66 6.74
CA ASN A 194 8.30 14.32 6.42
C ASN A 194 7.42 13.23 7.03
N VAL A 195 7.39 12.06 6.40
CA VAL A 195 6.65 10.91 6.93
C VAL A 195 7.41 10.33 8.11
N GLU A 196 6.82 10.47 9.29
CA GLU A 196 7.26 9.79 10.51
C GLU A 196 6.01 9.29 11.23
N ARG A 197 6.05 8.03 11.64
CA ARG A 197 4.90 7.34 12.26
C ARG A 197 5.37 6.61 13.49
N ALA A 198 4.51 6.52 14.49
CA ALA A 198 4.81 5.82 15.73
C ALA A 198 3.86 4.66 15.98
N LEU A 199 4.36 3.69 16.75
CA LEU A 199 3.62 2.55 17.28
C LEU A 199 3.77 2.51 18.81
N PRO A 200 2.78 1.99 19.55
CA PRO A 200 2.93 1.74 20.97
C PRO A 200 4.15 0.85 21.26
N VAL A 201 4.91 1.19 22.31
CA VAL A 201 6.15 0.47 22.63
C VAL A 201 5.92 -1.02 22.89
N ASP A 202 4.83 -1.38 23.54
CA ASP A 202 4.49 -2.78 23.86
C ASP A 202 4.28 -3.61 22.59
N LYS A 203 3.65 -3.02 21.57
CA LYS A 203 3.50 -3.68 20.26
C LYS A 203 4.87 -3.95 19.63
N CYS A 204 5.79 -2.99 19.73
CA CYS A 204 7.13 -3.12 19.18
C CYS A 204 8.00 -4.16 19.90
N LEU A 205 7.79 -4.36 21.21
CA LEU A 205 8.57 -5.28 22.03
C LEU A 205 7.99 -6.69 22.10
N TYR A 206 6.67 -6.86 22.01
CA TYR A 206 6.02 -8.13 22.34
C TYR A 206 5.25 -8.77 21.19
N GLU A 207 5.01 -8.06 20.09
CA GLU A 207 4.38 -8.64 18.89
C GLU A 207 5.40 -9.03 17.81
N ASN A 208 4.93 -9.80 16.83
CA ASN A 208 5.76 -10.32 15.74
C ASN A 208 5.97 -9.27 14.63
N LEU A 209 6.58 -8.13 14.96
CA LEU A 209 6.99 -7.11 13.99
C LEU A 209 8.39 -7.40 13.50
N ILE A 210 8.64 -7.17 12.21
CA ILE A 210 9.96 -7.36 11.62
C ILE A 210 10.41 -6.13 10.83
N LEU A 211 11.72 -5.93 10.83
CA LEU A 211 12.41 -5.08 9.88
C LEU A 211 12.85 -5.98 8.71
N ALA A 212 12.03 -6.01 7.66
CA ALA A 212 12.25 -6.85 6.49
C ALA A 212 13.26 -6.22 5.54
N TYR A 213 14.21 -7.04 5.08
CA TYR A 213 15.15 -6.71 4.00
C TYR A 213 14.91 -7.57 2.75
N GLU A 214 14.07 -8.60 2.86
CA GLU A 214 13.70 -9.51 1.77
C GLU A 214 12.17 -9.64 1.65
N MET A 215 11.72 -9.84 0.42
CA MET A 215 10.33 -10.02 0.03
C MET A 215 10.25 -11.09 -1.06
N ASN A 216 9.52 -12.17 -0.79
CA ASN A 216 9.43 -13.36 -1.63
C ASN A 216 10.80 -13.98 -1.99
N GLY A 217 11.73 -14.00 -1.02
CA GLY A 217 13.07 -14.60 -1.19
C GLY A 217 14.08 -13.71 -1.93
N GLU A 218 13.69 -12.51 -2.35
CA GLU A 218 14.55 -11.55 -3.04
C GLU A 218 14.70 -10.27 -2.21
N PRO A 219 15.77 -9.48 -2.39
CA PRO A 219 15.86 -8.15 -1.79
C PRO A 219 14.62 -7.30 -2.11
N ILE A 220 14.12 -6.57 -1.12
CA ILE A 220 12.96 -5.68 -1.31
C ILE A 220 13.26 -4.68 -2.44
N SER A 221 12.33 -4.44 -3.36
CA SER A 221 12.54 -3.43 -4.41
C SER A 221 12.57 -2.00 -3.85
N LEU A 222 13.23 -1.06 -4.55
CA LEU A 222 13.25 0.37 -4.17
C LEU A 222 11.84 0.92 -3.92
N LEU A 223 10.89 0.66 -4.83
CA LEU A 223 9.51 1.13 -4.70
C LEU A 223 8.76 0.53 -3.50
N ASN A 224 9.18 -0.65 -3.05
CA ASN A 224 8.64 -1.33 -1.89
C ASN A 224 9.47 -1.13 -0.61
N GLY A 225 10.49 -0.26 -0.63
CA GLY A 225 11.17 0.19 0.59
C GLY A 225 12.55 -0.39 0.84
N PHE A 226 13.29 -0.75 -0.22
CA PHE A 226 14.71 -1.06 -0.09
C PHE A 226 15.46 0.01 0.73
N PRO A 227 16.44 -0.37 1.56
CA PRO A 227 16.90 -1.74 1.84
C PRO A 227 16.16 -2.42 3.00
N LEU A 228 15.37 -1.66 3.75
CA LEU A 228 14.72 -2.13 4.96
C LEU A 228 13.33 -1.50 5.10
N ARG A 229 12.32 -2.31 5.40
CA ARG A 229 10.94 -1.89 5.64
C ARG A 229 10.43 -2.45 6.95
N LEU A 230 9.66 -1.66 7.68
CA LEU A 230 8.88 -2.13 8.82
C LEU A 230 7.64 -2.91 8.35
N ILE A 231 7.43 -4.10 8.92
CA ILE A 231 6.28 -4.97 8.68
C ILE A 231 5.45 -5.05 9.96
N VAL A 232 4.19 -4.61 9.90
CA VAL A 232 3.24 -4.57 11.03
C VAL A 232 2.02 -5.43 10.70
N PRO A 233 2.15 -6.77 10.79
CA PRO A 233 1.12 -7.67 10.28
C PRO A 233 -0.24 -7.45 10.95
N GLY A 234 -1.32 -7.54 10.16
CA GLY A 234 -2.68 -7.29 10.64
C GLY A 234 -3.10 -5.82 10.71
N TRP A 235 -2.15 -4.87 10.65
CA TRP A 235 -2.42 -3.44 10.59
C TRP A 235 -2.34 -2.90 9.17
N TYR A 236 -3.09 -1.82 8.89
CA TYR A 236 -3.03 -1.16 7.59
C TYR A 236 -1.63 -0.59 7.29
N ALA A 237 -1.29 -0.55 6.00
CA ALA A 237 0.02 -0.25 5.47
C ALA A 237 0.59 1.14 5.82
N THR A 238 -0.22 2.07 6.33
CA THR A 238 0.29 3.39 6.74
C THR A 238 1.31 3.31 7.88
N HIS A 239 1.36 2.18 8.58
CA HIS A 239 2.30 1.90 9.66
C HIS A 239 3.55 1.15 9.19
N TRP A 240 3.61 0.76 7.91
CA TRP A 240 4.67 -0.08 7.34
C TRP A 240 5.71 0.79 6.64
N ILE A 241 6.48 1.53 7.44
CA ILE A 241 7.45 2.52 6.95
C ILE A 241 8.48 1.85 6.02
N LYS A 242 8.68 2.48 4.87
CA LYS A 242 9.61 2.04 3.83
C LYS A 242 10.97 2.70 3.99
N SER A 243 12.01 2.02 3.50
CA SER A 243 13.36 2.58 3.42
C SER A 243 13.80 3.15 4.77
N VAL A 244 13.52 2.42 5.84
CA VAL A 244 13.68 2.85 7.23
C VAL A 244 15.14 3.21 7.49
N THR A 245 15.39 4.36 8.10
CA THR A 245 16.73 4.78 8.53
C THR A 245 16.78 5.17 9.99
N ASN A 246 15.63 5.46 10.59
CA ASN A 246 15.53 5.96 11.95
C ASN A 246 14.43 5.25 12.71
N ILE A 247 14.79 4.79 13.91
CA ILE A 247 13.89 4.29 14.94
C ILE A 247 14.16 5.13 16.19
N THR A 248 13.19 5.89 16.64
CA THR A 248 13.34 6.76 17.81
C THR A 248 12.40 6.26 18.91
N VAL A 249 12.96 5.81 20.03
CA VAL A 249 12.16 5.43 21.18
C VAL A 249 11.77 6.70 21.95
N LEU A 250 10.48 6.89 22.19
CA LEU A 250 9.93 8.09 22.80
C LEU A 250 9.34 7.76 24.17
N ASN A 251 9.48 8.68 25.13
CA ASN A 251 8.79 8.64 26.42
C ASN A 251 7.46 9.42 26.42
N THR A 252 7.05 9.89 25.25
CA THR A 252 5.78 10.58 25.01
C THR A 252 5.20 10.16 23.66
N GLU A 253 3.92 10.39 23.45
CA GLU A 253 3.29 10.23 22.12
C GLU A 253 3.93 11.17 21.08
N LEU A 254 4.15 10.67 19.87
CA LEU A 254 4.61 11.43 18.73
C LEU A 254 3.51 12.34 18.20
N LYS A 255 3.72 13.65 18.31
CA LYS A 255 2.79 14.67 17.81
C LYS A 255 3.29 15.23 16.49
N ASN A 256 2.69 14.77 15.39
CA ASN A 256 2.92 15.32 14.06
C ASN A 256 1.66 15.21 13.20
N PHE A 257 1.68 15.81 12.00
CA PHE A 257 0.56 15.74 11.06
C PHE A 257 0.11 14.31 10.75
N TRP A 258 1.08 13.40 10.56
CA TRP A 258 0.81 12.03 10.21
C TRP A 258 0.14 11.26 11.34
N MET A 259 0.44 11.57 12.60
CA MET A 259 -0.14 10.91 13.77
C MET A 259 -1.42 11.59 14.29
N GLU A 260 -1.61 12.89 14.10
CA GLU A 260 -2.74 13.64 14.68
C GLU A 260 -3.84 14.02 13.67
N LYS A 261 -3.55 13.99 12.36
CA LYS A 261 -4.49 14.45 11.32
C LYS A 261 -4.76 13.41 10.24
N ALA A 262 -3.72 12.82 9.68
CA ALA A 262 -3.88 11.84 8.61
C ALA A 262 -4.37 10.48 9.15
N TYR A 263 -5.03 9.68 8.31
CA TYR A 263 -5.37 8.29 8.62
C TYR A 263 -6.30 8.08 9.83
N HIS A 264 -7.15 9.06 10.13
CA HIS A 264 -8.15 8.91 11.18
C HIS A 264 -9.48 8.36 10.65
N ILE A 265 -10.12 7.53 11.46
CA ILE A 265 -11.44 6.95 11.23
C ILE A 265 -12.39 7.37 12.35
N PRO A 266 -13.72 7.42 12.09
CA PRO A 266 -14.72 7.63 13.13
C PRO A 266 -14.56 6.65 14.30
N ASP A 267 -14.54 7.17 15.53
CA ASP A 267 -14.38 6.38 16.74
C ASP A 267 -15.73 5.82 17.23
N ASN A 268 -16.26 4.86 16.47
CA ASN A 268 -17.47 4.11 16.78
C ASN A 268 -17.36 2.69 16.22
N ALA A 269 -18.36 1.83 16.45
CA ALA A 269 -18.30 0.42 16.06
C ALA A 269 -18.23 0.16 14.54
N CYS A 270 -18.86 1.01 13.71
CA CYS A 270 -18.85 0.83 12.24
C CYS A 270 -17.69 1.57 11.54
N HIS A 271 -16.93 2.38 12.28
CA HIS A 271 -15.91 3.30 11.75
C HIS A 271 -16.46 4.20 10.63
N CYS A 272 -17.71 4.62 10.78
CA CYS A 272 -18.49 5.27 9.74
C CYS A 272 -19.35 6.43 10.27
N VAL A 273 -19.77 7.31 9.36
CA VAL A 273 -20.72 8.42 9.58
C VAL A 273 -21.62 8.57 8.35
N GLN A 274 -22.64 9.44 8.41
CA GLN A 274 -23.42 9.75 7.22
C GLN A 274 -22.54 10.43 6.16
N PRO A 275 -22.77 10.17 4.87
CA PRO A 275 -22.05 10.84 3.79
C PRO A 275 -22.06 12.37 3.94
N GLY A 276 -20.87 12.98 3.88
CA GLY A 276 -20.69 14.42 4.02
C GLY A 276 -20.53 14.93 5.46
N GLU A 277 -20.83 14.11 6.47
CA GLU A 277 -20.66 14.49 7.88
C GLU A 277 -19.22 14.34 8.37
N LYS A 278 -18.90 15.09 9.44
CA LYS A 278 -17.64 14.95 10.17
C LYS A 278 -17.84 14.04 11.40
N PRO A 279 -16.88 13.16 11.71
CA PRO A 279 -16.95 12.35 12.92
C PRO A 279 -16.89 13.21 14.19
N LYS A 280 -17.70 12.88 15.19
CA LYS A 280 -17.68 13.53 16.52
C LYS A 280 -16.39 13.24 17.28
N LYS A 281 -15.90 12.02 17.15
CA LYS A 281 -14.61 11.54 17.67
C LYS A 281 -13.95 10.73 16.57
N ALA A 282 -12.64 10.84 16.46
CA ALA A 282 -11.86 10.10 15.49
C ALA A 282 -10.60 9.56 16.15
N ARG A 283 -10.15 8.41 15.68
CA ARG A 283 -8.90 7.77 16.14
C ARG A 283 -8.07 7.31 14.95
N MET A 284 -6.79 7.10 15.17
CA MET A 284 -5.90 6.54 14.16
C MET A 284 -6.40 5.16 13.69
N ILE A 285 -6.36 4.92 12.38
CA ILE A 285 -6.62 3.59 11.81
C ILE A 285 -5.49 2.62 12.19
N THR A 286 -5.85 1.40 12.59
CA THR A 286 -4.90 0.38 13.07
C THR A 286 -5.15 -0.95 12.35
N GLU A 287 -5.96 -1.83 12.93
CA GLU A 287 -6.20 -3.20 12.46
C GLU A 287 -7.09 -3.26 11.21
N MET A 288 -6.81 -4.23 10.34
CA MET A 288 -7.60 -4.53 9.15
C MET A 288 -8.91 -5.25 9.50
N ASN A 289 -10.00 -4.85 8.85
CA ASN A 289 -11.24 -5.61 8.91
C ASN A 289 -11.22 -6.83 7.95
N VAL A 290 -12.14 -7.77 8.16
CA VAL A 290 -12.31 -8.93 7.27
C VAL A 290 -12.66 -8.44 5.86
N LYS A 291 -11.96 -8.98 4.86
CA LYS A 291 -12.17 -8.66 3.44
C LYS A 291 -12.01 -9.91 2.58
N SER A 292 -12.79 -9.99 1.51
CA SER A 292 -12.60 -10.96 0.41
C SER A 292 -12.69 -10.26 -0.94
N VAL A 293 -11.92 -10.76 -1.91
CA VAL A 293 -11.82 -10.22 -3.27
C VAL A 293 -11.83 -11.37 -4.26
N ILE A 294 -12.62 -11.24 -5.32
CA ILE A 294 -12.65 -12.12 -6.49
C ILE A 294 -11.46 -11.75 -7.37
N GLY A 295 -10.53 -12.67 -7.56
CA GLY A 295 -9.40 -12.50 -8.49
C GLY A 295 -9.76 -12.90 -9.90
N THR A 296 -10.64 -13.90 -10.06
CA THR A 296 -11.12 -14.39 -11.35
C THR A 296 -12.52 -14.99 -11.21
N PRO A 297 -13.40 -14.87 -12.21
CA PRO A 297 -13.22 -14.16 -13.48
C PRO A 297 -13.26 -12.63 -13.32
N ASP A 298 -12.87 -11.91 -14.37
CA ASP A 298 -13.09 -10.47 -14.45
C ASP A 298 -14.58 -10.15 -14.67
N ASP A 299 -14.97 -8.93 -14.31
CA ASP A 299 -16.33 -8.45 -14.54
C ASP A 299 -16.68 -8.48 -16.04
N ASN A 300 -17.90 -8.89 -16.36
CA ASN A 300 -18.42 -9.10 -17.71
C ASN A 300 -17.79 -10.25 -18.52
N THR A 301 -17.06 -11.17 -17.88
CA THR A 301 -16.59 -12.40 -18.53
C THR A 301 -17.74 -13.19 -19.14
N VAL A 302 -17.58 -13.65 -20.38
CA VAL A 302 -18.58 -14.41 -21.13
C VAL A 302 -18.32 -15.91 -20.96
N VAL A 303 -19.35 -16.68 -20.58
CA VAL A 303 -19.27 -18.13 -20.33
C VAL A 303 -20.45 -18.80 -21.01
N ARG A 304 -20.27 -20.01 -21.57
CA ARG A 304 -21.38 -20.75 -22.20
C ARG A 304 -22.20 -21.52 -21.17
N VAL A 305 -23.50 -21.71 -21.43
CA VAL A 305 -24.30 -22.66 -20.64
C VAL A 305 -23.62 -24.04 -20.62
N GLY A 306 -23.48 -24.63 -19.42
CA GLY A 306 -22.84 -25.93 -19.20
C GLY A 306 -21.31 -25.90 -19.08
N GLU A 307 -20.66 -24.78 -19.41
CA GLU A 307 -19.20 -24.61 -19.25
C GLU A 307 -18.83 -24.48 -17.77
N VAL A 308 -17.76 -25.15 -17.35
CA VAL A 308 -17.26 -25.05 -15.97
C VAL A 308 -16.28 -23.89 -15.88
N VAL A 309 -16.60 -22.87 -15.07
CA VAL A 309 -15.72 -21.75 -14.77
C VAL A 309 -15.19 -21.86 -13.34
N LYS A 310 -13.88 -21.73 -13.16
CA LYS A 310 -13.27 -21.56 -11.83
C LYS A 310 -13.43 -20.10 -11.42
N ILE A 311 -14.13 -19.88 -10.30
CA ILE A 311 -14.18 -18.60 -9.61
C ILE A 311 -13.20 -18.70 -8.45
N ALA A 312 -12.26 -17.79 -8.33
CA ALA A 312 -11.25 -17.84 -7.27
C ALA A 312 -10.84 -16.45 -6.81
N GLY A 313 -10.30 -16.40 -5.61
CA GLY A 313 -9.93 -15.16 -4.98
C GLY A 313 -9.14 -15.36 -3.70
N VAL A 314 -9.00 -14.26 -2.96
CA VAL A 314 -8.37 -14.25 -1.64
C VAL A 314 -9.30 -13.63 -0.61
N ALA A 315 -9.12 -14.04 0.64
CA ALA A 315 -9.73 -13.43 1.81
C ALA A 315 -8.69 -13.28 2.92
N PHE A 316 -8.84 -12.28 3.78
CA PHE A 316 -7.92 -12.02 4.89
C PHE A 316 -8.57 -11.14 5.95
N ASP A 317 -7.90 -11.02 7.10
CA ASP A 317 -8.29 -10.18 8.21
C ASP A 317 -7.04 -9.69 8.98
N GLN A 318 -7.26 -9.16 10.19
CA GLN A 318 -6.21 -8.70 11.10
C GLN A 318 -5.35 -9.80 11.73
N GLY A 319 -5.61 -11.08 11.48
CA GLY A 319 -4.84 -12.18 12.08
C GLY A 319 -5.61 -13.14 12.97
N PHE A 320 -6.94 -13.05 13.04
CA PHE A 320 -7.74 -14.15 13.61
C PHE A 320 -7.80 -15.34 12.65
N GLY A 321 -7.63 -15.08 11.35
CA GLY A 321 -7.61 -16.08 10.29
C GLY A 321 -9.00 -16.34 9.73
N ILE A 322 -9.08 -16.55 8.42
CA ILE A 322 -10.34 -16.84 7.73
C ILE A 322 -10.82 -18.24 8.07
N LYS A 323 -12.06 -18.35 8.53
CA LYS A 323 -12.75 -19.61 8.82
C LYS A 323 -13.40 -20.16 7.55
N GLU A 324 -14.12 -19.31 6.85
CA GLU A 324 -14.91 -19.69 5.68
C GLU A 324 -15.06 -18.51 4.71
N VAL A 325 -15.20 -18.84 3.43
CA VAL A 325 -15.56 -17.91 2.38
C VAL A 325 -16.82 -18.44 1.70
N LEU A 326 -17.81 -17.57 1.57
CA LEU A 326 -19.13 -17.87 1.06
C LEU A 326 -19.33 -17.17 -0.29
N ILE A 327 -19.98 -17.86 -1.23
CA ILE A 327 -20.30 -17.37 -2.57
C ILE A 327 -21.82 -17.34 -2.79
N SER A 328 -22.30 -16.31 -3.46
CA SER A 328 -23.71 -16.13 -3.82
C SER A 328 -23.85 -15.86 -5.32
N PHE A 329 -24.96 -16.33 -5.89
CA PHE A 329 -25.32 -16.12 -7.31
C PHE A 329 -26.70 -15.45 -7.49
N ASP A 330 -27.38 -15.07 -6.41
CA ASP A 330 -28.78 -14.60 -6.41
C ASP A 330 -28.96 -13.23 -5.72
N GLY A 331 -27.89 -12.43 -5.68
CA GLY A 331 -27.90 -11.12 -5.03
C GLY A 331 -27.72 -11.17 -3.51
N GLY A 332 -27.18 -12.27 -2.97
CA GLY A 332 -26.88 -12.43 -1.55
C GLY A 332 -28.04 -13.00 -0.74
N LYS A 333 -29.05 -13.59 -1.40
CA LYS A 333 -30.19 -14.23 -0.73
C LYS A 333 -29.79 -15.60 -0.20
N THR A 334 -29.02 -16.37 -0.97
CA THR A 334 -28.46 -17.65 -0.55
C THR A 334 -26.94 -17.65 -0.72
N TRP A 335 -26.26 -18.36 0.18
CA TRP A 335 -24.81 -18.43 0.24
C TRP A 335 -24.38 -19.89 0.30
N LYS A 336 -23.32 -20.21 -0.45
CA LYS A 336 -22.71 -21.55 -0.50
C LYS A 336 -21.27 -21.46 -0.03
N GLU A 337 -20.79 -22.50 0.63
CA GLU A 337 -19.38 -22.61 0.99
C GLU A 337 -18.50 -22.78 -0.25
N THR A 338 -17.29 -22.24 -0.17
CA THR A 338 -16.24 -22.39 -1.18
C THR A 338 -15.15 -23.34 -0.67
N GLY A 339 -14.32 -23.85 -1.58
CA GLY A 339 -13.08 -24.52 -1.18
C GLY A 339 -12.06 -23.50 -0.71
N LEU A 340 -11.27 -23.82 0.32
CA LEU A 340 -10.14 -23.01 0.76
C LEU A 340 -8.83 -23.64 0.34
N GLY A 341 -7.89 -22.82 -0.14
CA GLY A 341 -6.51 -23.23 -0.44
C GLY A 341 -5.67 -23.47 0.82
N PRO A 342 -4.36 -23.72 0.65
CA PRO A 342 -3.42 -23.89 1.76
C PRO A 342 -3.43 -22.71 2.73
N ASP A 343 -3.22 -23.00 4.02
CA ASP A 343 -3.05 -21.96 5.05
C ASP A 343 -1.58 -21.55 5.11
N LEU A 344 -1.26 -20.34 4.67
CA LEU A 344 0.10 -19.77 4.71
C LEU A 344 0.38 -19.00 6.02
N GLY A 345 -0.54 -19.06 6.99
CA GLY A 345 -0.44 -18.39 8.28
C GLY A 345 -1.47 -17.28 8.45
N ARG A 346 -1.70 -16.91 9.72
CA ARG A 346 -2.84 -16.07 10.13
C ARG A 346 -2.90 -14.67 9.50
N TYR A 347 -1.77 -14.13 9.05
CA TYR A 347 -1.68 -12.81 8.44
C TYR A 347 -1.65 -12.84 6.91
N SER A 348 -1.64 -14.03 6.30
CA SER A 348 -1.60 -14.22 4.85
C SER A 348 -2.98 -14.07 4.24
N PHE A 349 -3.03 -13.85 2.92
CA PHE A 349 -4.21 -14.22 2.15
C PHE A 349 -4.54 -15.70 2.36
N ARG A 350 -5.84 -15.98 2.56
CA ARG A 350 -6.45 -17.28 2.42
C ARG A 350 -7.07 -17.39 1.04
N GLU A 351 -6.50 -18.22 0.17
CA GLU A 351 -7.07 -18.49 -1.14
C GLU A 351 -8.40 -19.23 -0.99
N TRP A 352 -9.37 -18.92 -1.87
CA TRP A 352 -10.63 -19.64 -1.98
C TRP A 352 -10.98 -19.88 -3.46
N PHE A 353 -11.78 -20.91 -3.72
CA PHE A 353 -12.23 -21.25 -5.07
C PHE A 353 -13.60 -21.94 -5.09
N TYR A 354 -14.31 -21.79 -6.20
CA TYR A 354 -15.59 -22.44 -6.48
C TYR A 354 -15.68 -22.78 -7.98
N TYR A 355 -16.11 -23.99 -8.31
CA TYR A 355 -16.35 -24.40 -9.70
C TYR A 355 -17.83 -24.20 -10.04
N PHE A 356 -18.12 -23.21 -10.87
CA PHE A 356 -19.47 -22.85 -11.26
C PHE A 356 -19.79 -23.41 -12.65
N ARG A 357 -20.97 -24.03 -12.80
CA ARG A 357 -21.51 -24.50 -14.08
C ARG A 357 -22.89 -23.86 -14.27
N PRO A 358 -23.03 -22.83 -15.13
CA PRO A 358 -24.31 -22.17 -15.32
C PRO A 358 -25.26 -23.06 -16.12
N THR A 359 -26.53 -23.11 -15.71
CA THR A 359 -27.59 -23.90 -16.37
C THR A 359 -28.55 -23.06 -17.18
N THR A 360 -28.51 -21.72 -17.03
CA THR A 360 -29.40 -20.78 -17.70
C THR A 360 -28.61 -19.60 -18.24
N LYS A 361 -29.06 -19.06 -19.38
CA LYS A 361 -28.52 -17.83 -19.96
C LYS A 361 -28.84 -16.60 -19.10
N GLY A 362 -28.07 -15.54 -19.27
CA GLY A 362 -28.29 -14.25 -18.63
C GLY A 362 -27.10 -13.74 -17.82
N ASN A 363 -27.27 -12.57 -17.21
CA ASN A 363 -26.27 -11.97 -16.35
C ASN A 363 -26.39 -12.56 -14.94
N ILE A 364 -25.31 -13.15 -14.45
CA ILE A 364 -25.23 -13.73 -13.11
C ILE A 364 -24.27 -12.89 -12.28
N LYS A 365 -24.79 -12.23 -11.24
CA LYS A 365 -23.98 -11.50 -10.28
C LYS A 365 -23.43 -12.46 -9.23
N VAL A 366 -22.11 -12.66 -9.28
CA VAL A 366 -21.36 -13.43 -8.29
C VAL A 366 -20.95 -12.50 -7.16
N MET A 367 -21.18 -12.91 -5.91
CA MET A 367 -20.84 -12.15 -4.71
C MET A 367 -20.03 -13.02 -3.75
N VAL A 368 -19.06 -12.44 -3.05
CA VAL A 368 -18.22 -13.16 -2.09
C VAL A 368 -18.20 -12.50 -0.71
N ARG A 369 -18.24 -13.32 0.35
CA ARG A 369 -18.20 -12.88 1.75
C ARG A 369 -17.28 -13.78 2.55
N ALA A 370 -16.33 -13.22 3.29
CA ALA A 370 -15.52 -13.96 4.24
C ALA A 370 -16.03 -13.82 5.68
N VAL A 371 -15.80 -14.87 6.47
CA VAL A 371 -16.01 -14.90 7.92
C VAL A 371 -14.70 -15.38 8.57
N ASN A 372 -14.21 -14.66 9.57
CA ASN A 372 -13.00 -15.06 10.30
C ASN A 372 -13.33 -15.97 11.50
N LYS A 373 -12.29 -16.51 12.13
CA LYS A 373 -12.42 -17.41 13.29
C LYS A 373 -12.97 -16.72 14.55
N ASN A 374 -12.99 -15.38 14.59
CA ASN A 374 -13.61 -14.60 15.65
C ASN A 374 -15.10 -14.27 15.38
N GLY A 375 -15.65 -14.74 14.25
CA GLY A 375 -17.05 -14.49 13.87
C GLY A 375 -17.30 -13.14 13.19
N GLU A 376 -16.26 -12.35 12.91
CA GLU A 376 -16.36 -11.11 12.16
C GLU A 376 -16.63 -11.41 10.67
N THR A 377 -17.43 -10.57 10.01
CA THR A 377 -17.80 -10.72 8.60
C THR A 377 -17.90 -9.37 7.90
N GLN A 378 -17.90 -9.38 6.58
CA GLN A 378 -18.18 -8.21 5.74
C GLN A 378 -19.65 -7.81 5.78
N PRO A 379 -19.97 -6.50 5.80
CA PRO A 379 -21.32 -6.00 5.56
C PRO A 379 -21.66 -6.05 4.07
N MET A 380 -22.96 -6.09 3.73
CA MET A 380 -23.40 -6.01 2.33
C MET A 380 -22.88 -4.74 1.64
N GLU A 381 -22.92 -3.62 2.36
CA GLU A 381 -22.31 -2.36 1.95
C GLU A 381 -21.38 -1.83 3.04
N ALA A 382 -20.25 -1.26 2.63
CA ALA A 382 -19.35 -0.59 3.57
C ALA A 382 -19.98 0.71 4.11
N GLY A 383 -19.75 0.98 5.39
CA GLY A 383 -20.04 2.26 6.03
C GLY A 383 -19.13 3.36 5.48
N TRP A 384 -19.68 4.55 5.24
CA TRP A 384 -18.94 5.68 4.68
C TRP A 384 -18.13 6.40 5.76
N ASN A 385 -16.93 6.89 5.42
CA ASN A 385 -16.18 7.82 6.25
C ASN A 385 -15.42 8.83 5.37
N PRO A 386 -15.07 10.04 5.88
CA PRO A 386 -14.46 11.10 5.08
C PRO A 386 -13.13 10.75 4.41
N GLY A 387 -12.37 9.82 4.99
CA GLY A 387 -11.11 9.35 4.41
C GLY A 387 -11.27 8.26 3.36
N GLY A 388 -12.48 7.72 3.19
CA GLY A 388 -12.76 6.56 2.35
C GLY A 388 -11.92 5.34 2.75
N TYR A 389 -11.71 5.17 4.05
CA TYR A 389 -10.88 4.09 4.58
C TYR A 389 -11.68 2.84 4.92
N MET A 390 -10.99 1.71 5.09
CA MET A 390 -11.55 0.45 5.60
C MET A 390 -12.70 -0.13 4.76
N TRP A 391 -12.71 0.11 3.45
CA TRP A 391 -13.74 -0.49 2.60
C TRP A 391 -13.62 -2.03 2.64
N ASN A 392 -14.69 -2.67 3.12
CA ASN A 392 -14.84 -4.12 3.20
C ASN A 392 -16.24 -4.61 2.81
N GLY A 393 -16.97 -3.84 2.00
CA GLY A 393 -18.24 -4.29 1.44
C GLY A 393 -18.08 -5.57 0.60
N ILE A 394 -19.19 -6.18 0.22
CA ILE A 394 -19.18 -7.39 -0.61
C ILE A 394 -18.63 -7.06 -2.00
N ASP A 395 -17.55 -7.75 -2.39
CA ASP A 395 -17.06 -7.73 -3.77
C ASP A 395 -17.97 -8.57 -4.66
N SER A 396 -18.12 -8.13 -5.91
CA SER A 396 -18.95 -8.81 -6.88
C SER A 396 -18.44 -8.63 -8.31
N VAL A 397 -18.68 -9.64 -9.13
CA VAL A 397 -18.47 -9.61 -10.58
C VAL A 397 -19.71 -10.15 -11.28
N THR A 398 -19.99 -9.66 -12.48
CA THR A 398 -21.09 -10.12 -13.32
C THR A 398 -20.55 -11.04 -14.41
N ILE A 399 -21.01 -12.28 -14.46
CA ILE A 399 -20.72 -13.22 -15.54
C ILE A 399 -21.86 -13.15 -16.56
N LYS A 400 -21.54 -13.09 -17.85
CA LYS A 400 -22.51 -13.11 -18.96
C LYS A 400 -22.62 -14.54 -19.50
N VAL A 401 -23.73 -15.22 -19.21
CA VAL A 401 -23.96 -16.59 -19.68
C VAL A 401 -24.69 -16.59 -21.02
N VAL A 402 -24.07 -17.18 -22.06
CA VAL A 402 -24.56 -17.19 -23.46
C VAL A 402 -24.98 -18.56 -23.96
#